data_AF-A0AAD8Z2J7-F1
#
_entry.id   AF-A0AAD8Z2J7-F1
#
_cell.length_a   1.000
_cell.length_b   1.000
_cell.length_c   1.000
_cell.angle_alpha   90.00
_cell.angle_beta   90.00
_cell.angle_gamma   90.00
#
_symmetry.space_group_name_H-M   'P 1'
#
loop_
_entity.id
_entity.type
_entity.pdbx_description
1 polymer ?
#
loop_
_entity_poly.entity_id
_entity_poly.type
_entity_poly.pdbx_seq_one_letter_code
_entity_poly.pdbx_strand_id
1 'polypeptide(L)'
;VTKDVSVKEKLEVCLDGPLAFCTYKVIECVGCYRVVGVVLHSTPQHLSSLRNLFLLRKEVLNCYLLKNGTMVKASRISFENRPLKKNINE
;
A
#
# COMPACT_ATOMS: atom_id res chain seq x y z
N VAL A 1 -9.58 -0.58 3.21
CA VAL A 1 -9.87 -1.14 1.87
C VAL A 1 -11.15 -0.46 1.41
N THR A 2 -11.11 0.24 0.28
CA THR A 2 -12.29 0.97 -0.25
C THR A 2 -13.19 0.00 -1.02
N LYS A 3 -14.31 0.48 -1.56
CA LYS A 3 -15.18 -0.33 -2.42
C LYS A 3 -14.56 -0.66 -3.80
N ASP A 4 -13.57 0.11 -4.22
CA ASP A 4 -12.99 0.02 -5.57
C ASP A 4 -11.74 -0.87 -5.63
N VAL A 5 -11.21 -1.24 -4.47
CA VAL A 5 -9.94 -1.94 -4.31
C VAL A 5 -10.09 -3.04 -3.28
N SER A 6 -9.59 -4.24 -3.55
CA SER A 6 -9.58 -5.38 -2.62
C SER A 6 -8.15 -5.80 -2.29
N VAL A 7 -7.93 -6.26 -1.05
CA VAL A 7 -6.64 -6.84 -0.63
C VAL A 7 -6.84 -8.34 -0.52
N LYS A 8 -6.03 -9.13 -1.24
CA LYS A 8 -6.08 -10.58 -1.19
C LYS A 8 -5.63 -11.08 0.18
N GLU A 9 -6.25 -12.17 0.64
CA GLU A 9 -5.90 -12.77 1.93
C GLU A 9 -4.55 -13.47 1.89
N LYS A 10 -4.20 -14.06 0.74
CA LYS A 10 -2.95 -14.78 0.52
C LYS A 10 -1.75 -13.86 0.78
N LEU A 11 -0.86 -14.32 1.65
CA LEU A 11 0.43 -13.70 1.90
C LEU A 11 1.45 -14.32 0.93
N GLU A 12 2.20 -13.46 0.23
CA GLU A 12 3.22 -13.84 -0.73
C GLU A 12 4.59 -13.33 -0.27
N VAL A 13 5.66 -13.93 -0.79
CA VAL A 13 7.04 -13.56 -0.46
C VAL A 13 7.70 -13.03 -1.72
N CYS A 14 8.39 -11.90 -1.61
CA CYS A 14 9.21 -11.35 -2.68
C CYS A 14 10.64 -11.85 -2.48
N LEU A 15 11.18 -12.60 -3.44
CA LEU A 15 12.53 -13.15 -3.35
C LEU A 15 13.59 -12.21 -3.93
N ASP A 16 13.22 -11.42 -4.94
CA ASP A 16 14.16 -10.62 -5.73
C ASP A 16 13.67 -9.19 -5.96
N GLY A 17 14.59 -8.30 -6.35
CA GLY A 17 14.29 -6.92 -6.72
C GLY A 17 14.15 -5.96 -5.52
N PRO A 18 13.58 -4.76 -5.72
CA PRO A 18 13.58 -3.69 -4.71
C PRO A 18 12.82 -4.02 -3.43
N LEU A 19 11.95 -5.04 -3.46
CA LEU A 19 11.16 -5.50 -2.33
C LEU A 19 11.60 -6.88 -1.83
N ALA A 20 12.80 -7.34 -2.21
CA ALA A 20 13.34 -8.62 -1.80
C ALA A 20 13.26 -8.81 -0.27
N PHE A 21 12.96 -10.04 0.14
CA PHE A 21 12.77 -10.46 1.53
C PHE A 21 11.57 -9.82 2.25
N CYS A 22 10.67 -9.16 1.52
CA CYS A 22 9.39 -8.72 2.07
C CYS A 22 8.32 -9.80 1.91
N THR A 23 7.39 -9.83 2.86
CA THR A 23 6.10 -10.51 2.66
C THR A 23 5.04 -9.48 2.33
N TYR A 24 4.08 -9.81 1.48
CA TYR A 24 3.08 -8.85 1.02
C TYR A 24 1.75 -9.49 0.68
N LYS A 25 0.70 -8.68 0.67
CA LYS A 25 -0.61 -9.03 0.13
C LYS A 25 -0.87 -8.26 -1.15
N VAL A 26 -1.44 -8.92 -2.14
CA VAL A 26 -1.78 -8.32 -3.43
C VAL A 26 -2.99 -7.40 -3.30
N ILE A 27 -2.94 -6.26 -3.99
CA ILE A 27 -4.05 -5.32 -4.12
C ILE A 27 -4.61 -5.41 -5.55
N GLU A 28 -5.92 -5.60 -5.68
CA GLU A 28 -6.62 -5.65 -6.96
C GLU A 28 -7.72 -4.61 -7.07
N CYS A 29 -7.94 -4.09 -8.27
CA CYS A 29 -9.15 -3.34 -8.59
C CYS A 29 -10.36 -4.28 -8.60
N VAL A 30 -11.44 -3.90 -7.91
CA VAL A 30 -12.67 -4.72 -7.84
C VAL A 30 -13.38 -4.80 -9.19
N GLY A 31 -13.31 -3.75 -10.01
CA GLY A 31 -14.04 -3.70 -11.29
C GLY A 31 -13.40 -4.49 -12.42
N CYS A 32 -12.07 -4.54 -12.48
CA CYS A 32 -11.34 -5.20 -13.59
C CYS A 32 -10.40 -6.31 -13.14
N TYR A 33 -10.31 -6.59 -11.84
CA TYR A 33 -9.47 -7.64 -11.22
C TYR A 33 -7.97 -7.52 -11.52
N ARG A 34 -7.52 -6.42 -12.13
CA ARG A 34 -6.09 -6.18 -12.34
C ARG A 34 -5.43 -5.88 -11.01
N VAL A 35 -4.25 -6.44 -10.82
CA VAL A 35 -3.37 -6.08 -9.70
C VAL A 35 -2.98 -4.61 -9.87
N VAL A 36 -3.23 -3.81 -8.84
CA VAL A 36 -2.91 -2.37 -8.83
C VAL A 36 -1.80 -2.03 -7.84
N GLY A 37 -1.39 -2.99 -6.99
CA GLY A 37 -0.35 -2.75 -6.00
C GLY A 37 -0.17 -3.91 -5.02
N VAL A 38 0.59 -3.65 -3.96
CA VAL A 38 0.80 -4.56 -2.84
C VAL A 38 0.79 -3.83 -1.49
N VAL A 39 0.49 -4.53 -0.40
CA VAL A 39 0.69 -4.06 0.98
C VAL A 39 1.76 -4.93 1.62
N LEU A 40 2.87 -4.33 2.05
CA LEU A 40 3.95 -5.06 2.72
C LEU A 40 3.56 -5.39 4.16
N HIS A 41 3.78 -6.63 4.59
CA HIS A 41 3.46 -7.12 5.93
C HIS A 41 4.72 -7.27 6.80
N SER A 42 5.70 -8.03 6.32
CA SER A 42 7.03 -8.13 6.91
C SER A 42 8.03 -7.43 5.99
N THR A 43 8.92 -6.63 6.57
CA THR A 43 9.92 -5.86 5.81
C THR A 43 11.27 -5.87 6.51
N PRO A 44 12.40 -5.92 5.77
CA PRO A 44 13.72 -5.66 6.32
C PRO A 44 13.82 -4.21 6.80
N GLN A 45 14.83 -3.92 7.63
CA GLN A 45 14.95 -2.63 8.33
C GLN A 45 14.95 -1.42 7.39
N HIS A 46 15.64 -1.50 6.25
CA HIS A 46 15.71 -0.43 5.25
C HIS A 46 14.37 -0.17 4.53
N LEU A 47 13.41 -1.09 4.61
CA LEU A 47 12.04 -0.95 4.09
C LEU A 47 10.98 -0.88 5.21
N SER A 48 11.41 -0.66 6.46
CA SER A 48 10.49 -0.57 7.61
C SER A 48 9.43 0.52 7.45
N SER A 49 9.79 1.65 6.83
CA SER A 49 8.88 2.76 6.56
C SER A 49 7.75 2.42 5.58
N LEU A 50 7.92 1.38 4.75
CA LEU A 50 6.93 0.95 3.76
C LEU A 50 5.94 -0.08 4.31
N ARG A 51 6.16 -0.57 5.54
CA ARG A 51 5.33 -1.62 6.15
C ARG A 51 3.91 -1.11 6.36
N ASN A 52 2.94 -1.91 5.97
CA ASN A 52 1.51 -1.60 6.01
C ASN A 52 1.07 -0.39 5.16
N LEU A 53 1.93 0.12 4.27
CA LEU A 53 1.55 1.12 3.26
C LEU A 53 1.02 0.43 2.00
N PHE A 54 0.13 1.13 1.27
CA PHE A 54 -0.33 0.72 -0.05
C PHE A 54 0.71 1.15 -1.10
N LEU A 55 1.45 0.19 -1.64
CA LEU A 55 2.42 0.41 -2.71
C LEU A 55 1.73 0.19 -4.06
N LEU A 56 1.42 1.29 -4.72
CA LEU A 56 0.66 1.31 -5.97
C LEU A 56 1.58 1.25 -7.19
N ARG A 57 1.23 0.41 -8.18
CA ARG A 57 2.00 0.23 -9.41
C ARG A 57 1.71 1.36 -10.39
N LYS A 58 2.74 2.11 -10.76
CA LYS A 58 2.62 3.28 -11.64
C LYS A 58 2.17 2.89 -13.05
N GLU A 59 2.53 1.69 -13.51
CA GLU A 59 2.30 1.22 -14.88
C GLU A 59 0.82 0.94 -15.18
N VAL A 60 0.01 0.76 -14.14
CA VAL A 60 -1.41 0.38 -14.24
C VAL A 60 -2.34 1.46 -13.67
N LEU A 61 -1.80 2.62 -13.31
CA LEU A 61 -2.55 3.73 -12.72
C LEU A 61 -2.44 4.99 -13.56
N ASN A 62 -3.58 5.67 -13.71
CA ASN A 62 -3.64 7.00 -14.28
C ASN A 62 -3.73 8.02 -13.16
N CYS A 63 -2.77 8.94 -13.10
CA CYS A 63 -2.82 10.07 -12.19
C CYS A 63 -3.52 11.24 -12.90
N TYR A 64 -4.63 11.70 -12.34
CA TYR A 64 -5.31 12.89 -12.84
C TYR A 64 -5.04 14.07 -11.90
N LEU A 65 -4.52 15.16 -12.46
CA LEU A 65 -4.42 16.44 -11.76
C LEU A 65 -5.66 17.27 -12.09
N LEU A 66 -6.47 17.57 -11.08
CA LEU A 66 -7.64 18.43 -11.25
C LEU A 66 -7.20 19.83 -11.70
N LYS A 67 -7.87 20.40 -12.70
CA LYS A 67 -7.57 21.73 -13.27
C LYS A 67 -7.64 22.86 -12.24
N ASN A 68 -8.46 22.73 -11.20
CA ASN A 68 -8.54 23.70 -10.10
C ASN A 68 -7.40 23.54 -9.07
N GLY A 69 -6.54 22.53 -9.21
CA GLY A 69 -5.23 22.45 -8.57
C GLY A 69 -5.21 22.71 -7.07
N THR A 70 -6.29 22.44 -6.35
CA THR A 70 -6.37 22.82 -4.94
C THR A 70 -5.47 21.88 -4.13
N MET A 71 -4.24 22.30 -3.88
CA MET A 71 -3.38 21.63 -2.92
C MET A 71 -3.99 21.75 -1.53
N VAL A 72 -4.52 20.66 -1.03
CA VAL A 72 -4.95 20.54 0.35
C VAL A 72 -3.73 20.21 1.20
N LYS A 73 -3.46 21.02 2.22
CA LYS A 73 -2.39 20.75 3.18
C LYS A 73 -2.62 19.35 3.76
N ALA A 74 -1.57 18.53 3.81
CA ALA A 74 -1.64 17.20 4.41
C ALA A 74 -2.17 17.26 5.86
N SER A 75 -1.86 18.33 6.60
CA SER A 75 -2.40 18.57 7.95
C SER A 75 -3.93 18.77 8.02
N ARG A 76 -4.59 19.02 6.89
CA ARG A 76 -6.05 19.12 6.78
C ARG A 76 -6.70 17.80 6.36
N ILE A 77 -5.90 16.76 6.10
CA ILE A 77 -6.38 15.41 5.77
C ILE A 77 -5.96 14.48 6.91
N SER A 78 -6.92 14.05 7.71
CA SER A 78 -6.71 13.00 8.70
C SER A 78 -6.93 11.63 8.05
N PHE A 79 -5.88 10.86 7.89
CA PHE A 79 -6.02 9.41 7.70
C PHE A 79 -6.14 8.77 9.07
N GLU A 80 -7.16 7.94 9.29
CA GLU A 80 -7.18 7.08 10.47
C GLU A 80 -6.07 6.04 10.36
N ASN A 81 -4.87 6.45 10.75
CA ASN A 81 -3.77 5.54 10.96
C ASN A 81 -4.07 4.79 12.25
N ARG A 82 -4.59 3.56 12.14
CA ARG A 82 -4.61 2.65 13.29
C ARG A 82 -3.16 2.44 13.71
N PRO A 83 -2.72 2.93 14.89
CA PRO A 83 -1.38 2.65 15.35
C PRO A 83 -1.24 1.14 15.47
N LEU A 84 -0.15 0.61 14.92
CA LEU A 84 0.26 -0.77 15.21
C LEU A 84 0.35 -0.87 16.73
N LYS A 85 -0.45 -1.77 17.32
CA LYS A 85 -0.47 -1.98 18.78
C LYS A 85 0.96 -2.18 19.25
N LYS A 86 1.34 -1.45 20.30
CA LYS A 86 2.67 -1.32 20.91
C LYS A 86 3.32 -2.62 21.42
N ASN A 87 2.79 -3.79 21.07
CA ASN A 87 3.26 -5.08 21.56
C ASN A 87 3.71 -5.93 20.36
N ILE A 88 4.83 -5.55 19.76
CA ILE A 88 5.71 -6.53 19.15
C ILE A 88 6.65 -6.91 20.29
N ASN A 89 6.32 -7.98 21.00
CA ASN A 89 7.32 -8.65 21.83
C ASN A 89 8.22 -9.41 20.84
N GLU A 90 9.52 -9.18 20.93
CA GLU A 90 10.54 -10.04 20.31
C GLU A 90 10.41 -11.49 20.78
#